data_AF-X1LUN0-F1
#
_entry.id   AF-X1LUN0-F1
#
_cell.length_a   1.000
_cell.length_b   1.000
_cell.length_c   1.000
_cell.angle_alpha   90.00
_cell.angle_beta   90.00
_cell.angle_gamma   90.00
#
_symmetry.space_group_name_H-M   'P 1'
#
loop_
_entity.id
_entity.type
_entity.pdbx_description
1 polymer ?
#
loop_
_entity_poly.entity_id
_entity_poly.type
_entity_poly.pdbx_seq_one_letter_code
_entity_poly.pdbx_strand_id
1 'polypeptide(L)'
;MVIAKKAIARKIGEHNKNEKFAAMEREILKKINNLGIGPAGLGGNTTCLAVNIDYLPTHIAGIPVAVNVCCHAARHAAGIL
;
A
#
# COMPACT_ATOMS: atom_id res chain seq x y z
N MET A 1 8.53 -0.55 10.77
CA MET A 1 7.61 0.59 10.50
C MET A 1 8.14 1.54 9.42
N VAL A 2 9.41 1.98 9.45
CA VAL A 2 9.98 2.94 8.46
C VAL A 2 9.76 2.51 7.01
N ILE A 3 9.90 1.22 6.72
CA ILE A 3 9.76 0.67 5.36
C ILE A 3 8.32 0.80 4.86
N ALA A 4 7.31 0.46 5.67
CA ALA A 4 5.91 0.70 5.32
C ALA A 4 5.60 2.19 5.10
N LYS A 5 6.29 3.09 5.81
CA LYS A 5 6.17 4.54 5.59
C LYS A 5 6.83 5.01 4.29
N LYS A 6 7.90 4.34 3.81
CA LYS A 6 8.48 4.61 2.49
C LYS A 6 7.61 4.04 1.37
N ALA A 7 7.10 2.83 1.54
CA ALA A 7 6.25 2.14 0.56
C ALA A 7 5.02 2.98 0.19
N ILE A 8 4.40 3.64 1.17
CA ILE A 8 3.18 4.44 0.95
C ILE A 8 3.40 5.76 0.20
N ALA A 9 4.66 6.19 0.03
CA ALA A 9 5.01 7.39 -0.73
C ALA A 9 5.29 7.08 -2.22
N ARG A 10 5.20 5.81 -2.64
CA ARG A 10 5.28 5.43 -4.06
C ARG A 10 4.13 6.06 -4.85
N LYS A 11 4.35 6.31 -6.14
CA LYS A 11 3.30 6.89 -6.99
C LYS A 11 2.17 5.89 -7.17
N ILE A 12 0.94 6.39 -7.24
CA ILE A 12 -0.24 5.57 -7.57
C ILE A 12 0.00 4.93 -8.95
N GLY A 13 -0.23 3.62 -9.03
CA GLY A 13 0.03 2.82 -10.24
C GLY A 13 1.43 2.21 -10.32
N GLU A 14 2.37 2.60 -9.45
CA GLU A 14 3.63 1.88 -9.32
C GLU A 14 3.45 0.58 -8.53
N HIS A 15 3.97 -0.51 -9.09
CA HIS A 15 3.92 -1.83 -8.50
C HIS A 15 5.30 -2.33 -8.07
N ASN A 16 5.32 -3.32 -7.19
CA ASN A 16 6.57 -3.98 -6.83
C ASN A 16 7.25 -4.60 -8.07
N LYS A 17 8.59 -4.55 -8.13
CA LYS A 17 9.38 -5.18 -9.20
C LYS A 17 9.28 -6.72 -9.19
N ASN A 18 9.02 -7.30 -8.02
CA ASN A 18 8.81 -8.72 -7.85
C ASN A 18 7.35 -9.06 -8.18
N GLU A 19 7.15 -9.90 -9.21
CA GLU A 19 5.84 -10.25 -9.75
C GLU A 19 4.88 -10.86 -8.71
N LYS A 20 5.41 -11.65 -7.76
CA LYS A 20 4.61 -12.25 -6.69
C LYS A 20 3.97 -11.17 -5.81
N PHE A 21 4.75 -10.16 -5.43
CA PHE A 21 4.25 -9.06 -4.60
C PHE A 21 3.38 -8.10 -5.41
N ALA A 22 3.70 -7.85 -6.68
CA ALA A 22 2.84 -7.06 -7.56
C ALA A 22 1.46 -7.70 -7.77
N ALA A 23 1.40 -9.02 -7.92
CA ALA A 23 0.14 -9.76 -7.99
C ALA A 23 -0.66 -9.63 -6.69
N MET A 24 0.02 -9.75 -5.54
CA MET A 24 -0.59 -9.58 -4.22
C MET A 24 -1.09 -8.15 -3.99
N GLU A 25 -0.35 -7.11 -4.40
CA GLU A 25 -0.78 -5.71 -4.36
C GLU A 25 -2.12 -5.53 -5.12
N ARG A 26 -2.22 -6.08 -6.34
CA ARG A 26 -3.46 -6.02 -7.15
C ARG A 26 -4.62 -6.78 -6.51
N GLU A 27 -4.35 -7.97 -5.99
CA GLU A 27 -5.36 -8.81 -5.34
C GLU A 27 -5.93 -8.11 -4.09
N ILE A 28 -5.06 -7.57 -3.24
CA ILE A 28 -5.46 -6.87 -2.02
C ILE A 28 -6.22 -5.59 -2.36
N LEU A 29 -5.78 -4.82 -3.37
CA LEU A 29 -6.50 -3.62 -3.82
C LEU A 29 -7.93 -3.96 -4.27
N LYS A 30 -8.10 -5.03 -5.04
CA LYS A 30 -9.42 -5.53 -5.45
C LYS A 30 -10.26 -5.94 -4.25
N LYS A 31 -9.68 -6.69 -3.30
CA LYS A 31 -10.36 -7.12 -2.07
C LYS A 31 -10.84 -5.91 -1.25
N ILE A 32 -9.99 -4.91 -1.04
CA ILE A 32 -10.32 -3.69 -0.28
C ILE A 32 -11.48 -2.93 -0.94
N ASN A 33 -11.43 -2.74 -2.25
CA ASN A 33 -12.48 -2.00 -2.96
C ASN A 33 -13.81 -2.80 -3.03
N ASN A 34 -13.76 -4.13 -3.01
CA ASN A 34 -14.94 -4.98 -2.92
C ASN A 34 -15.62 -4.99 -1.53
N LEU A 35 -15.01 -4.41 -0.50
CA LEU A 35 -15.64 -4.30 0.83
C LEU A 35 -16.84 -3.34 0.84
N GLY A 36 -16.99 -2.49 -0.18
CA GLY A 36 -18.11 -1.54 -0.27
C GLY A 36 -18.05 -0.37 0.72
N ILE A 37 -16.92 -0.19 1.42
CA ILE A 37 -16.72 0.89 2.41
C ILE A 37 -16.77 2.26 1.73
N GLY A 38 -16.12 2.40 0.57
CA GLY A 38 -16.11 3.62 -0.22
C GLY A 38 -15.32 4.78 0.42
N PRO A 39 -15.31 5.95 -0.23
CA PRO A 39 -14.57 7.12 0.25
C PRO A 39 -15.13 7.60 1.59
N ALA A 40 -14.24 7.84 2.55
CA ALA A 40 -14.58 8.28 3.92
C ALA A 40 -15.58 7.36 4.66
N GLY A 41 -15.80 6.12 4.20
CA GLY A 41 -16.75 5.19 4.82
C GLY A 41 -18.22 5.46 4.47
N LEU A 42 -18.49 6.26 3.44
CA LEU A 42 -19.85 6.65 3.03
C LEU A 42 -20.50 5.66 2.04
N GLY A 43 -19.90 4.49 1.84
CA GLY A 43 -20.30 3.53 0.84
C GLY A 43 -19.74 3.85 -0.55
N GLY A 44 -19.74 2.85 -1.44
CA GLY A 44 -19.31 2.99 -2.84
C GLY A 44 -18.20 2.02 -3.24
N ASN A 45 -17.64 2.23 -4.44
CA ASN A 45 -16.80 1.23 -5.11
C ASN A 45 -15.29 1.44 -4.91
N THR A 46 -14.86 2.54 -4.30
CA THR A 46 -13.45 2.89 -4.21
C THR A 46 -13.10 3.37 -2.80
N THR A 47 -12.49 2.48 -2.04
CA THR A 47 -11.98 2.73 -0.68
C THR A 47 -10.48 3.07 -0.73
N CYS A 48 -9.73 2.42 -1.62
CA CYS A 48 -8.29 2.52 -1.72
C CYS A 48 -7.84 2.73 -3.17
N LEU A 49 -6.86 3.61 -3.36
CA LEU A 49 -6.32 3.96 -4.68
C LEU A 49 -5.11 3.10 -5.09
N ALA A 50 -4.30 2.69 -4.12
CA ALA A 50 -3.11 1.88 -4.36
C ALA A 50 -2.73 1.08 -3.11
N VAL A 51 -2.17 -0.11 -3.33
CA VAL A 51 -1.57 -0.96 -2.29
C VAL A 51 -0.12 -1.19 -2.66
N ASN A 52 0.78 -0.97 -1.72
CA ASN A 52 2.22 -1.08 -1.92
C ASN A 52 2.80 -2.03 -0.87
N ILE A 53 3.46 -3.09 -1.33
CA ILE A 53 4.09 -4.10 -0.47
C ILE A 53 5.60 -4.04 -0.68
N ASP A 54 6.34 -3.89 0.42
CA ASP A 54 7.78 -4.07 0.46
C ASP A 54 8.10 -5.23 1.41
N TYR A 55 9.14 -6.00 1.08
CA TYR A 55 9.56 -7.16 1.85
C TYR A 55 11.05 -7.06 2.15
N LEU A 56 11.45 -7.56 3.31
CA LEU A 56 12.83 -7.57 3.79
C LEU A 56 13.12 -8.88 4.51
N PRO A 57 14.38 -9.31 4.56
CA PRO A 57 14.77 -10.47 5.36
C PRO A 57 14.45 -10.23 6.84
N THR A 58 14.12 -11.31 7.53
CA THR A 58 13.83 -11.32 8.97
C THR A 58 14.47 -12.56 9.60
N HIS A 59 14.67 -12.51 10.92
CA HIS A 59 15.11 -13.67 11.68
C HIS A 59 14.07 -14.79 11.61
N ILE A 60 14.48 -16.06 11.52
CA ILE A 60 13.57 -17.22 11.35
C ILE A 60 12.52 -17.33 12.46
N ALA A 61 12.86 -16.88 13.67
CA ALA A 61 11.95 -16.87 14.82
C ALA A 61 10.86 -15.78 14.77
N GLY A 62 10.81 -14.93 13.73
CA GLY A 62 9.84 -13.84 13.67
C GLY A 62 9.46 -13.41 12.26
N ILE A 63 8.23 -12.89 12.12
CA ILE A 63 7.70 -12.32 10.88
C ILE A 63 7.08 -10.94 11.16
N PRO A 64 7.88 -9.87 11.23
CA PRO A 64 7.36 -8.54 11.49
C PRO A 64 6.54 -8.05 10.30
N VAL A 65 5.26 -7.74 10.55
CA VAL A 65 4.35 -7.17 9.55
C VAL A 65 3.92 -5.79 10.02
N ALA A 66 3.96 -4.81 9.12
CA ALA A 66 3.50 -3.46 9.38
C ALA A 66 2.58 -2.99 8.26
N VAL A 67 1.40 -2.51 8.63
CA VAL A 67 0.45 -1.86 7.71
C VAL A 67 0.45 -0.37 8.03
N ASN A 68 0.57 0.45 6.99
CA ASN A 68 0.48 1.90 7.11
C ASN A 68 -0.55 2.41 6.10
N VAL A 69 -1.29 3.45 6.46
CA VAL A 69 -2.37 4.02 5.64
C VAL A 69 -2.14 5.51 5.46
N CYS A 70 -2.35 6.01 4.25
CA CYS A 70 -2.27 7.42 3.92
C CYS A 70 -3.70 7.92 3.72
N CYS A 71 -4.03 9.03 4.35
CA CYS A 71 -5.33 9.64 4.22
C CYS A 71 -5.44 10.45 2.92
N HIS A 72 -6.58 11.11 2.73
CA HIS A 72 -6.82 12.00 1.60
C HIS A 72 -5.78 13.13 1.49
N ALA A 73 -5.20 13.58 2.60
CA ALA A 73 -4.13 14.58 2.61
C ALA A 73 -2.74 13.94 2.37
N ALA A 74 -2.60 13.20 1.26
CA ALA A 74 -1.36 12.57 0.82
C ALA A 74 -0.34 13.62 0.37
N ARG A 75 0.51 14.05 1.31
CA ARG A 75 1.48 15.12 1.13
C ARG A 75 2.91 14.58 1.22
N HIS A 76 3.64 14.68 0.12
CA HIS A 76 5.06 14.35 0.02
C HIS A 76 5.67 15.06 -1.19
N ALA A 77 6.96 15.39 -1.12
CA ALA A 77 7.71 16.00 -2.21
C ALA A 77 9.08 15.33 -2.35
N ALA A 78 9.60 15.28 -3.58
CA ALA A 78 10.94 14.83 -3.89
C ALA A 78 11.55 15.78 -4.94
N GLY A 79 12.86 16.00 -4.87
CA GLY A 79 13.59 16.89 -5.78
C GLY A 79 15.00 16.39 -6.01
N ILE A 80 15.59 16.82 -7.13
CA ILE A 80 17.01 16.65 -7.45
C ILE A 80 17.60 18.06 -7.45
N LEU A 81 18.76 18.22 -6.82
CA LEU A 81 19.50 19.49 -6.81
C LEU A 81 20.31 19.64 -8.10
#